data_AF-A0AAD1C2F8-F1
#
_entry.id   AF-A0AAD1C2F8-F1
#
_cell.length_a   1.000
_cell.length_b   1.000
_cell.length_c   1.000
_cell.angle_alpha   90.00
_cell.angle_beta   90.00
_cell.angle_gamma   90.00
#
_symmetry.space_group_name_H-M   'P 1'
#
loop_
_entity.id
_entity.type
_entity.pdbx_description
1 polymer ?
#
loop_
_entity_poly.entity_id
_entity_poly.type
_entity_poly.pdbx_seq_one_letter_code
_entity_poly.pdbx_strand_id
1 'polypeptide(L)'
;MQEATIIKLLAGALVITLVIWPLIATRLAATARANGFDDGHTIARNAAQQRIDLLNVDLATLAEKRAAERYAHVHERDRIAQELRDQYGAERDRLIEDADRRIATYARRANPFTEQDLATLADTNKCLTLACNTYAGLQAWDAHTAAATQQTAIRAMHERLKQALAEQGTSPVEASPPALVKSYLVHGPMACGKTRNARAIADTLGLTEILDDWQPGMPVPAFNTLVLTNSDGPFPPFKRRILSFDEAMQRVEAQRMEVAA
;
A
#
# COMPACT_ATOMS: atom_id res chain seq x y z
N MET A 1 97.57 29.40 -75.02
CA MET A 1 96.44 28.52 -75.37
C MET A 1 95.75 27.86 -74.16
N GLN A 2 96.41 27.63 -73.02
CA GLN A 2 95.79 27.03 -71.83
C GLN A 2 94.73 27.89 -71.12
N GLU A 3 94.85 29.23 -71.11
CA GLU A 3 93.87 30.10 -70.42
C GLU A 3 92.49 30.09 -71.09
N ALA A 4 92.44 30.01 -72.42
CA ALA A 4 91.20 29.96 -73.17
C ALA A 4 90.40 28.65 -72.94
N THR A 5 91.08 27.54 -72.65
CA THR A 5 90.44 26.26 -72.33
C THR A 5 89.86 26.24 -70.91
N ILE A 6 90.54 26.86 -69.95
CA ILE A 6 90.07 26.96 -68.55
C ILE A 6 88.80 27.82 -68.48
N ILE A 7 88.75 28.96 -69.18
CA ILE A 7 87.56 29.83 -69.21
C ILE A 7 86.36 29.10 -69.81
N LYS A 8 86.56 28.30 -70.87
CA LYS A 8 85.47 27.50 -71.48
C LYS A 8 84.95 26.40 -70.56
N LEU A 9 85.81 25.75 -69.79
CA LEU A 9 85.40 24.75 -68.79
C LEU A 9 84.63 25.38 -67.63
N LEU A 10 85.08 26.52 -67.13
CA LEU A 10 84.36 27.27 -66.09
C LEU A 10 83.00 27.76 -66.58
N ALA A 11 82.93 28.30 -67.80
CA ALA A 11 81.66 28.72 -68.40
C ALA A 11 80.71 27.52 -68.60
N GLY A 12 81.22 26.37 -69.05
CA GLY A 12 80.44 25.15 -69.18
C GLY A 12 79.91 24.62 -67.85
N ALA A 13 80.75 24.58 -66.82
CA ALA A 13 80.35 24.17 -65.47
C ALA A 13 79.29 25.12 -64.88
N LEU A 14 79.45 26.43 -65.10
CA LEU A 14 78.50 27.43 -64.63
C LEU A 14 77.13 27.24 -65.30
N VAL A 15 77.08 27.04 -66.63
CA VAL A 15 75.83 26.74 -67.34
C VAL A 15 75.19 25.45 -66.84
N ILE A 16 75.97 24.39 -66.59
CA ILE A 16 75.47 23.13 -66.05
C ILE A 16 74.86 23.33 -64.65
N THR A 17 75.54 24.03 -63.75
CA THR A 17 75.00 24.31 -62.40
C THR A 17 73.73 25.16 -62.45
N LEU A 18 73.66 26.13 -63.36
CA LEU A 18 72.53 27.05 -63.52
C LEU A 18 71.29 26.34 -64.09
N VAL A 19 71.46 25.25 -64.83
CA VAL A 19 70.36 24.42 -65.36
C VAL A 19 69.98 23.28 -64.40
N ILE A 20 70.96 22.64 -63.75
CA ILE A 20 70.71 21.51 -62.85
C ILE A 20 70.07 21.96 -61.53
N TRP A 21 70.50 23.10 -60.98
CA TRP A 21 70.00 23.56 -59.67
C TRP A 21 68.49 23.88 -59.66
N PRO A 22 67.91 24.57 -60.66
CA PRO A 22 66.46 24.78 -60.73
C PRO A 22 65.66 23.48 -60.88
N LEU A 23 66.20 22.48 -61.59
CA LEU A 23 65.54 21.18 -61.74
C LEU A 23 65.51 20.41 -60.41
N ILE A 24 66.59 20.45 -59.64
CA ILE A 24 66.63 19.84 -58.31
C ILE A 24 65.70 20.60 -57.36
N ALA A 25 65.75 21.93 -57.37
CA ALA A 25 64.91 22.77 -56.52
C ALA A 25 63.41 22.58 -56.80
N THR A 26 63.01 22.49 -58.07
CA THR A 26 61.60 22.25 -58.44
C THR A 26 61.13 20.85 -58.06
N ARG A 27 61.99 19.82 -58.19
CA ARG A 27 61.66 18.48 -57.71
C ARG A 27 61.55 18.39 -56.19
N LEU A 28 62.47 19.01 -55.45
CA LEU A 28 62.41 19.07 -53.99
C LEU A 28 61.18 19.87 -53.49
N ALA A 29 60.82 20.96 -54.18
CA ALA A 29 59.61 21.71 -53.86
C ALA A 29 58.33 20.91 -54.17
N ALA A 30 58.32 20.13 -55.25
CA ALA A 30 57.19 19.27 -55.59
C ALA A 30 57.03 18.11 -54.59
N THR A 31 58.12 17.45 -54.19
CA THR A 31 58.07 16.40 -53.17
C THR A 31 57.71 16.95 -51.80
N ALA A 32 58.22 18.13 -51.41
CA ALA A 32 57.83 18.78 -50.16
C ALA A 32 56.32 19.14 -50.12
N ARG A 33 55.75 19.60 -51.25
CA ARG A 33 54.30 19.85 -51.35
C ARG A 33 53.48 18.58 -51.30
N ALA A 34 53.90 17.51 -51.98
CA ALA A 34 53.22 16.23 -51.94
C ALA A 34 53.26 15.63 -50.54
N ASN A 35 54.44 15.59 -49.90
CA ASN A 35 54.59 15.09 -48.54
C ASN A 35 53.80 15.93 -47.53
N GLY A 36 53.81 17.26 -47.64
CA GLY A 36 53.01 18.13 -46.76
C GLY A 36 51.50 17.98 -46.96
N PHE A 37 51.04 17.64 -48.18
CA PHE A 37 49.65 17.34 -48.46
C PHE A 37 49.22 16.00 -47.83
N ASP A 38 50.06 14.97 -47.96
CA ASP A 38 49.83 13.66 -47.34
C ASP A 38 49.89 13.73 -45.80
N ASP A 39 50.84 14.49 -45.25
CA ASP A 39 50.95 14.75 -43.81
C ASP A 39 49.72 15.51 -43.29
N GLY A 40 49.27 16.54 -44.00
CA GLY A 40 48.05 17.27 -43.66
C GLY A 40 46.80 16.38 -43.66
N HIS A 41 46.67 15.51 -44.66
CA HIS A 41 45.56 14.57 -44.76
C HIS A 41 45.59 13.52 -43.64
N THR A 42 46.76 12.98 -43.31
CA THR A 42 46.90 12.00 -42.23
C THR A 42 46.64 12.63 -40.85
N ILE A 43 47.14 13.85 -40.60
CA ILE A 43 46.85 14.61 -39.38
C ILE A 43 45.35 14.86 -39.23
N ALA A 44 44.68 15.35 -40.29
CA ALA A 44 43.24 15.61 -40.26
C ALA A 44 42.43 14.32 -40.02
N ARG A 45 42.82 13.22 -40.66
CA ARG A 45 42.20 11.90 -40.45
C ARG A 45 42.40 11.40 -39.02
N ASN A 46 43.60 11.53 -38.46
CA ASN A 46 43.91 11.11 -37.10
C ASN A 46 43.15 11.96 -36.07
N ALA A 47 43.07 13.28 -36.27
CA ALA A 47 42.28 14.16 -35.41
C ALA A 47 40.78 13.83 -35.47
N ALA A 48 40.25 13.51 -36.65
CA ALA A 48 38.87 13.05 -36.79
C ALA A 48 38.65 11.71 -36.07
N GLN A 49 39.59 10.76 -36.19
CA GLN A 49 39.52 9.48 -35.50
C GLN A 49 39.55 9.65 -33.98
N GLN A 50 40.47 10.46 -33.45
CA GLN A 50 40.54 10.75 -32.01
C GLN A 50 39.23 11.36 -31.49
N ARG A 51 38.60 12.25 -32.25
CA ARG A 51 37.29 12.80 -31.88
C ARG A 51 36.20 11.73 -31.85
N ILE A 52 36.20 10.81 -32.82
CA ILE A 52 35.26 9.68 -32.85
C ILE A 52 35.49 8.79 -31.62
N ASP A 53 36.74 8.49 -31.28
CA ASP A 53 37.09 7.65 -30.15
C ASP A 53 36.66 8.28 -28.82
N LEU A 54 36.89 9.58 -28.63
CA LEU A 54 36.40 10.32 -27.46
C LEU A 54 34.88 10.30 -27.35
N LEU A 55 34.17 10.55 -28.46
CA LEU A 55 32.70 10.48 -28.47
C LEU A 55 32.18 9.08 -28.16
N ASN A 56 32.88 8.02 -28.59
CA ASN A 56 32.50 6.66 -28.27
C ASN A 56 32.65 6.36 -26.77
N VAL A 57 33.70 6.88 -26.12
CA VAL A 57 33.87 6.77 -24.67
C VAL A 57 32.75 7.52 -23.93
N ASP A 58 32.45 8.75 -24.34
CA ASP A 58 31.35 9.53 -23.74
C ASP A 58 29.99 8.84 -23.92
N LEU A 59 29.73 8.25 -25.09
CA LEU A 59 28.51 7.49 -25.34
C LEU A 59 28.42 6.23 -24.45
N ALA A 60 29.53 5.53 -24.25
CA ALA A 60 29.57 4.37 -23.36
C ALA A 60 29.26 4.75 -21.91
N THR A 61 29.90 5.80 -21.39
CA THR A 61 29.66 6.27 -20.02
C THR A 61 28.21 6.75 -19.81
N LEU A 62 27.63 7.44 -20.81
CA LEU A 62 26.22 7.84 -20.77
C LEU A 62 25.27 6.65 -20.82
N ALA A 63 25.60 5.60 -21.59
CA ALA A 63 24.80 4.39 -21.67
C ALA A 63 24.80 3.65 -20.32
N GLU A 64 25.95 3.54 -19.66
CA GLU A 64 26.07 2.97 -18.31
C GLU A 64 25.28 3.77 -17.29
N LYS A 65 25.39 5.10 -17.29
CA LYS A 65 24.63 5.97 -16.39
C LYS A 65 23.11 5.79 -16.56
N ARG A 66 22.64 5.77 -17.82
CA ARG A 66 21.22 5.53 -18.11
C ARG A 66 20.76 4.13 -17.72
N ALA A 67 21.63 3.12 -17.83
CA ALA A 67 21.32 1.78 -17.33
C ALA A 67 21.14 1.79 -15.82
N ALA A 68 22.07 2.40 -15.07
CA ALA A 68 21.98 2.53 -13.62
C ALA A 68 20.71 3.27 -13.17
N GLU A 69 20.37 4.39 -13.82
CA GLU A 69 19.13 5.14 -13.54
C GLU A 69 17.88 4.30 -13.80
N ARG A 70 17.85 3.51 -14.88
CA ARG A 70 16.73 2.58 -15.15
C ARG A 70 16.61 1.51 -14.07
N TYR A 71 17.72 0.91 -13.64
CA TYR A 71 17.69 -0.08 -12.55
C TYR A 71 17.16 0.54 -11.25
N ALA A 72 17.61 1.75 -10.90
CA ALA A 72 17.12 2.45 -9.71
C ALA A 72 15.60 2.71 -9.78
N HIS A 73 15.11 3.22 -10.91
CA HIS A 73 13.67 3.46 -11.11
C HIS A 73 12.84 2.17 -11.06
N VAL A 74 13.33 1.06 -11.60
CA VAL A 74 12.63 -0.23 -11.52
C VAL A 74 12.52 -0.69 -10.07
N HIS A 75 13.62 -0.65 -9.30
CA HIS A 75 13.60 -1.04 -7.89
C HIS A 75 12.69 -0.15 -7.04
N GLU A 76 12.65 1.15 -7.30
CA GLU A 76 11.73 2.06 -6.60
C GLU A 76 10.27 1.76 -6.91
N ARG A 77 9.94 1.48 -8.19
CA ARG A 77 8.59 1.06 -8.59
C ARG A 77 8.18 -0.25 -7.94
N ASP A 78 9.09 -1.22 -7.83
CA ASP A 78 8.81 -2.50 -7.20
C ASP A 78 8.56 -2.36 -5.69
N ARG A 79 9.31 -1.50 -5.01
CA ARG A 79 9.10 -1.18 -3.59
C ARG A 79 7.73 -0.55 -3.36
N ILE A 80 7.37 0.48 -4.13
CA ILE A 80 6.05 1.13 -4.04
C ILE A 80 4.94 0.12 -4.33
N ALA A 81 5.10 -0.72 -5.35
CA ALA A 81 4.11 -1.74 -5.68
C ALA A 81 3.94 -2.79 -4.57
N GLN A 82 5.01 -3.13 -3.85
CA GLN A 82 4.94 -4.04 -2.71
C GLN A 82 4.22 -3.41 -1.52
N GLU A 83 4.59 -2.18 -1.14
CA GLU A 83 3.93 -1.45 -0.05
C GLU A 83 2.43 -1.28 -0.33
N LEU A 84 2.07 -0.97 -1.57
CA LEU A 84 0.68 -0.84 -1.98
C LEU A 84 -0.09 -2.18 -1.86
N ARG A 85 0.54 -3.31 -2.25
CA ARG A 85 -0.04 -4.65 -2.10
C ARG A 85 -0.26 -5.01 -0.64
N ASP A 86 0.70 -4.70 0.23
CA ASP A 86 0.60 -5.00 1.65
C ASP A 86 -0.50 -4.17 2.33
N GLN A 87 -0.62 -2.89 1.97
CA GLN A 87 -1.70 -2.02 2.44
C GLN A 87 -3.08 -2.51 1.99
N TYR A 88 -3.26 -2.81 0.70
CA TYR A 88 -4.54 -3.32 0.19
C TYR A 88 -4.84 -4.73 0.71
N GLY A 89 -3.82 -5.56 0.96
CA GLY A 89 -3.99 -6.86 1.62
C GLY A 89 -4.61 -6.69 3.01
N ALA A 90 -4.01 -5.83 3.84
CA ALA A 90 -4.52 -5.55 5.18
C ALA A 90 -5.93 -4.94 5.18
N GLU A 91 -6.24 -4.06 4.23
CA GLU A 91 -7.59 -3.49 4.09
C GLU A 91 -8.62 -4.55 3.68
N ARG A 92 -8.26 -5.44 2.75
CA ARG A 92 -9.12 -6.56 2.32
C ARG A 92 -9.37 -7.54 3.47
N ASP A 93 -8.34 -7.89 4.24
CA ASP A 93 -8.49 -8.81 5.36
C ASP A 93 -9.43 -8.24 6.43
N ARG A 94 -9.30 -6.94 6.76
CA ARG A 94 -10.25 -6.25 7.65
C ARG A 94 -11.68 -6.27 7.13
N LEU A 95 -11.88 -6.09 5.83
CA LEU A 95 -13.21 -6.14 5.22
C LEU A 95 -13.81 -7.55 5.27
N ILE A 96 -12.99 -8.58 5.07
CA ILE A 96 -13.39 -9.98 5.17
C ILE A 96 -13.80 -10.30 6.61
N GLU A 97 -12.99 -9.91 7.59
CA GLU A 97 -13.29 -10.10 9.01
C GLU A 97 -14.60 -9.40 9.43
N ASP A 98 -14.85 -8.18 8.94
CA ASP A 98 -16.12 -7.48 9.20
C ASP A 98 -17.31 -8.19 8.53
N ALA A 99 -17.14 -8.66 7.29
CA ALA A 99 -18.16 -9.42 6.59
C ALA A 99 -18.51 -10.72 7.32
N ASP A 100 -17.50 -11.50 7.74
CA ASP A 100 -17.69 -12.73 8.50
C ASP A 100 -18.36 -12.48 9.84
N ARG A 101 -17.98 -11.39 10.54
CA ARG A 101 -18.64 -10.98 11.78
C ARG A 101 -20.11 -10.66 11.57
N ARG A 102 -20.44 -9.96 10.48
CA ARG A 102 -21.84 -9.64 10.13
C ARG A 102 -22.60 -10.91 9.77
N ILE A 103 -22.02 -11.80 8.97
CA ILE A 103 -22.61 -13.10 8.62
C ILE A 103 -22.89 -13.92 9.88
N ALA A 104 -21.93 -14.01 10.81
CA ALA A 104 -22.12 -14.71 12.09
C ALA A 104 -23.27 -14.10 12.92
N THR A 105 -23.35 -12.76 12.96
CA THR A 105 -24.44 -12.06 13.66
C THR A 105 -25.80 -12.36 13.02
N TYR A 106 -25.88 -12.36 11.70
CA TYR A 106 -27.11 -12.70 10.98
C TYR A 106 -27.47 -14.17 11.11
N ALA A 107 -26.50 -15.09 11.05
CA ALA A 107 -26.72 -16.51 11.27
C ALA A 107 -27.27 -16.80 12.68
N ARG A 108 -26.79 -16.08 13.70
CA ARG A 108 -27.32 -16.16 15.07
C ARG A 108 -28.76 -15.64 15.18
N ARG A 109 -29.09 -14.53 14.50
CA ARG A 109 -30.45 -13.94 14.52
C ARG A 109 -31.45 -14.68 13.64
N ALA A 110 -30.97 -15.30 12.57
CA ALA A 110 -31.78 -15.98 11.57
C ALA A 110 -31.95 -17.47 11.86
N ASN A 111 -31.39 -18.01 12.95
CA ASN A 111 -31.67 -19.38 13.33
C ASN A 111 -33.10 -19.45 13.92
N PRO A 112 -34.08 -20.01 13.20
CA PRO A 112 -35.47 -20.01 13.65
C PRO A 112 -35.71 -21.06 14.75
N PHE A 113 -34.71 -21.89 15.05
CA PHE A 113 -34.80 -22.99 15.99
C PHE A 113 -34.42 -22.55 17.40
N THR A 114 -35.40 -22.62 18.28
CA THR A 114 -35.33 -22.24 19.69
C THR A 114 -35.21 -23.48 20.58
N GLU A 115 -34.92 -23.29 21.87
CA GLU A 115 -35.02 -24.38 22.86
C GLU A 115 -36.42 -25.02 22.89
N GLN A 116 -37.45 -24.25 22.53
CA GLN A 116 -38.83 -24.72 22.42
C GLN A 116 -39.01 -25.73 21.28
N ASP A 117 -38.29 -25.59 20.16
CA ASP A 117 -38.32 -26.55 19.06
C ASP A 117 -37.63 -27.86 19.45
N LEU A 118 -36.54 -27.78 20.22
CA LEU A 118 -35.88 -28.95 20.81
C LEU A 118 -36.83 -29.72 21.74
N ALA A 119 -37.56 -29.02 22.61
CA ALA A 119 -38.56 -29.64 23.48
C ALA A 119 -39.67 -30.33 22.67
N THR A 120 -40.16 -29.67 21.62
CA THR A 120 -41.18 -30.22 20.72
C THR A 120 -40.68 -31.49 20.01
N LEU A 121 -39.43 -31.51 19.56
CA LEU A 121 -38.81 -32.69 18.94
C LEU A 121 -38.60 -33.83 19.95
N ALA A 122 -38.25 -33.51 21.19
CA ALA A 122 -38.12 -34.52 22.25
C ALA A 122 -39.48 -35.17 22.55
N ASP A 123 -40.56 -34.39 22.61
CA ASP A 123 -41.90 -34.91 22.87
C ASP A 123 -42.47 -35.71 21.71
N THR A 124 -42.27 -35.27 20.46
CA THR A 124 -42.65 -36.06 19.28
C THR A 124 -41.91 -37.40 19.21
N ASN A 125 -40.64 -37.45 19.61
CA ASN A 125 -39.89 -38.71 19.70
C ASN A 125 -40.49 -39.66 20.76
N LYS A 126 -40.93 -39.14 21.92
CA LYS A 126 -41.65 -39.95 22.93
C LYS A 126 -42.96 -40.51 22.36
N CYS A 127 -43.74 -39.68 21.66
CA CYS A 127 -44.99 -40.11 21.02
C CYS A 127 -44.75 -41.20 19.97
N LEU A 128 -43.72 -41.05 19.12
CA LEU A 128 -43.36 -42.06 18.13
C LEU A 128 -42.87 -43.36 18.77
N THR A 129 -42.14 -43.27 19.89
CA THR A 129 -41.75 -44.46 20.67
C THR A 129 -42.98 -45.23 21.16
N LEU A 130 -43.96 -44.51 21.71
CA LEU A 130 -45.23 -45.10 22.15
C LEU A 130 -45.99 -45.72 20.98
N ALA A 131 -46.04 -45.04 19.83
CA ALA A 131 -46.69 -45.53 18.62
C ALA A 131 -46.01 -46.82 18.11
N CYS A 132 -44.67 -46.87 18.04
CA CYS A 132 -43.91 -48.07 17.70
C CYS A 132 -44.31 -49.24 18.62
N ASN A 133 -44.25 -49.05 19.94
CA ASN A 133 -44.60 -50.10 20.90
C ASN A 133 -46.05 -50.57 20.74
N THR A 134 -46.97 -49.64 20.46
CA THR A 134 -48.39 -49.95 20.24
C THR A 134 -48.60 -50.76 18.97
N TYR A 135 -47.98 -50.36 17.85
CA TYR A 135 -48.07 -51.09 16.58
C TYR A 135 -47.42 -52.48 16.64
N ALA A 136 -46.31 -52.61 17.39
CA ALA A 136 -45.71 -53.92 17.65
C ALA A 136 -46.67 -54.84 18.42
N GLY A 137 -47.34 -54.32 19.47
CA GLY A 137 -48.34 -55.08 20.23
C GLY A 137 -49.58 -55.48 19.41
N LEU A 138 -50.00 -54.62 18.48
CA LEU A 138 -51.11 -54.89 17.55
C LEU A 138 -50.71 -55.72 16.32
N GLN A 139 -49.44 -56.13 16.21
CA GLN A 139 -48.89 -56.85 15.06
C GLN A 139 -49.05 -56.12 13.71
N ALA A 140 -49.17 -54.79 13.74
CA ALA A 140 -49.27 -53.94 12.56
C ALA A 140 -47.86 -53.59 12.04
N TRP A 141 -47.17 -54.57 11.42
CA TRP A 141 -45.75 -54.46 11.07
C TRP A 141 -45.41 -53.32 10.11
N ASP A 142 -46.29 -53.00 9.15
CA ASP A 142 -46.06 -51.90 8.21
C ASP A 142 -46.07 -50.54 8.93
N ALA A 143 -47.05 -50.33 9.82
CA ALA A 143 -47.17 -49.12 10.63
C ALA A 143 -46.01 -49.00 11.64
N HIS A 144 -45.59 -50.12 12.24
CA HIS A 144 -44.41 -50.18 13.10
C HIS A 144 -43.14 -49.74 12.35
N THR A 145 -42.92 -50.26 11.14
CA THR A 145 -41.72 -49.96 10.36
C THR A 145 -41.69 -48.49 9.91
N ALA A 146 -42.85 -47.94 9.51
CA ALA A 146 -42.98 -46.53 9.19
C ALA A 146 -42.69 -45.62 10.40
N ALA A 147 -43.28 -45.93 11.56
CA ALA A 147 -43.06 -45.17 12.80
C ALA A 147 -41.60 -45.24 13.27
N ALA A 148 -40.94 -46.40 13.17
CA ALA A 148 -39.54 -46.57 13.54
C ALA A 148 -38.61 -45.74 12.62
N THR A 149 -38.92 -45.68 11.33
CA THR A 149 -38.16 -44.87 10.36
C THR A 149 -38.29 -43.38 10.68
N GLN A 150 -39.51 -42.91 10.93
CA GLN A 150 -39.77 -41.52 11.34
C GLN A 150 -39.08 -41.17 12.67
N GLN A 151 -39.12 -42.08 13.63
CA GLN A 151 -38.46 -41.90 14.92
C GLN A 151 -36.94 -41.69 14.76
N THR A 152 -36.31 -42.49 13.91
CA THR A 152 -34.87 -42.40 13.64
C THR A 152 -34.51 -41.06 13.00
N ALA A 153 -35.32 -40.59 12.06
CA ALA A 153 -35.14 -39.29 11.41
C ALA A 153 -35.28 -38.11 12.41
N ILE A 154 -36.32 -38.13 13.26
CA ILE A 154 -36.55 -37.10 14.27
C ILE A 154 -35.43 -37.09 15.31
N ARG A 155 -34.95 -38.27 15.73
CA ARG A 155 -33.83 -38.37 16.69
C ARG A 155 -32.54 -37.79 16.12
N ALA A 156 -32.24 -38.07 14.84
CA ALA A 156 -31.08 -37.48 14.17
C ALA A 156 -31.20 -35.95 14.06
N MET A 157 -32.40 -35.43 13.81
CA MET A 157 -32.65 -33.99 13.77
C MET A 157 -32.49 -33.34 15.16
N HIS A 158 -33.02 -33.98 16.21
CA HIS A 158 -32.90 -33.52 17.59
C HIS A 158 -31.43 -33.40 18.04
N GLU A 159 -30.60 -34.42 17.77
CA GLU A 159 -29.18 -34.37 18.14
C GLU A 159 -28.40 -33.29 17.37
N ARG A 160 -28.67 -33.11 16.07
CA ARG A 160 -28.05 -32.05 15.27
C ARG A 160 -28.40 -30.66 15.80
N LEU A 161 -29.66 -30.42 16.14
CA LEU A 161 -30.10 -29.14 16.71
C LEU A 161 -29.51 -28.91 18.10
N LYS A 162 -29.41 -29.94 18.93
CA LYS A 162 -28.78 -29.87 20.24
C LYS A 162 -27.29 -29.51 20.15
N GLN A 163 -26.56 -30.11 19.21
CA GLN A 163 -25.16 -29.76 18.94
C GLN A 163 -25.03 -28.32 18.45
N ALA A 164 -25.85 -27.92 17.48
CA ALA A 164 -25.85 -26.56 16.95
C ALA A 164 -26.18 -25.49 18.01
N LEU A 165 -27.07 -25.78 18.97
CA LEU A 165 -27.34 -24.88 20.10
C LEU A 165 -26.19 -24.86 21.12
N ALA A 166 -25.59 -26.02 21.42
CA ALA A 166 -24.48 -26.11 22.34
C ALA A 166 -23.27 -25.30 21.84
N GLU A 167 -22.92 -25.41 20.56
CA GLU A 167 -21.84 -24.65 19.92
C GLU A 167 -22.08 -23.13 19.91
N GLN A 168 -23.34 -22.69 19.95
CA GLN A 168 -23.69 -21.28 20.08
C GLN A 168 -23.43 -20.74 21.50
N GLY A 169 -23.56 -21.57 22.54
CA GLY A 169 -23.32 -21.19 23.93
C GLY A 169 -21.84 -21.11 24.31
N THR A 170 -20.95 -21.78 23.57
CA THR A 170 -19.51 -21.91 23.91
C THR A 170 -18.55 -21.04 23.11
N SER A 171 -19.03 -20.16 22.21
CA SER A 171 -18.13 -19.18 21.60
C SER A 171 -17.55 -18.25 22.69
N PRO A 172 -16.21 -18.05 22.75
CA PRO A 172 -15.60 -17.23 23.77
C PRO A 172 -16.22 -15.84 23.70
N VAL A 173 -16.64 -15.35 24.86
CA VAL A 173 -17.00 -13.97 25.12
C VAL A 173 -15.71 -13.14 25.01
N GLU A 174 -15.16 -12.99 23.80
CA GLU A 174 -14.23 -11.91 23.54
C GLU A 174 -15.03 -10.63 23.42
N ALA A 175 -14.72 -9.73 24.36
CA ALA A 175 -15.29 -8.42 24.60
C ALA A 175 -15.94 -7.79 23.36
N SER A 176 -17.24 -7.53 23.48
CA SER A 176 -17.96 -6.59 22.63
C SER A 176 -17.12 -5.31 22.48
N PRO A 177 -16.74 -4.90 21.25
CA PRO A 177 -16.12 -3.59 21.07
C PRO A 177 -17.13 -2.51 21.47
N PRO A 178 -16.69 -1.43 22.15
CA PRO A 178 -17.59 -0.37 22.57
C PRO A 178 -18.33 0.19 21.36
N ALA A 179 -19.64 0.36 21.50
CA ALA A 179 -20.51 0.91 20.46
C ALA A 179 -19.85 2.13 19.81
N LEU A 180 -19.82 2.20 18.47
CA LEU A 180 -19.20 3.31 17.74
C LEU A 180 -19.92 4.64 18.06
N VAL A 181 -19.36 5.41 18.99
CA VAL A 181 -19.82 6.75 19.37
C VAL A 181 -19.23 7.77 18.39
N LYS A 182 -20.01 8.79 18.02
CA LYS A 182 -19.51 9.87 17.12
C LYS A 182 -18.46 10.71 17.85
N SER A 183 -17.37 11.07 17.15
CA SER A 183 -16.32 11.97 17.67
C SER A 183 -16.86 13.37 18.03
N TYR A 184 -16.25 13.98 19.05
CA TYR A 184 -16.58 15.33 19.54
C TYR A 184 -15.39 16.26 19.40
N LEU A 185 -15.62 17.51 19.01
CA LEU A 185 -14.61 18.57 19.00
C LEU A 185 -14.84 19.50 20.19
N VAL A 186 -13.82 19.69 21.02
CA VAL A 186 -13.84 20.65 22.13
C VAL A 186 -12.88 21.79 21.83
N HIS A 187 -13.42 23.02 21.83
CA HIS A 187 -12.63 24.24 21.62
C HIS A 187 -12.65 25.13 22.86
N GLY A 188 -11.63 25.97 23.01
CA GLY A 188 -11.52 26.96 24.08
C GLY A 188 -10.18 27.68 24.05
N PRO A 189 -10.02 28.76 24.82
CA PRO A 189 -8.80 29.57 24.82
C PRO A 189 -7.55 28.77 25.25
N MET A 190 -6.37 29.25 24.85
CA MET A 190 -5.11 28.65 25.31
C MET A 190 -5.04 28.69 26.85
N ALA A 191 -4.45 27.66 27.45
CA ALA A 191 -4.31 27.50 28.90
C ALA A 191 -5.62 27.31 29.71
N CYS A 192 -6.77 27.06 29.09
CA CYS A 192 -8.01 26.76 29.85
C CYS A 192 -8.08 25.35 30.47
N GLY A 193 -7.04 24.52 30.33
CA GLY A 193 -6.98 23.20 30.97
C GLY A 193 -7.61 22.03 30.19
N LYS A 194 -7.90 22.21 28.89
CA LYS A 194 -8.46 21.15 28.00
C LYS A 194 -7.69 19.84 28.08
N THR A 195 -6.37 19.88 27.86
CA THR A 195 -5.51 18.68 27.92
C THR A 195 -5.56 18.01 29.30
N ARG A 196 -5.64 18.78 30.39
CA ARG A 196 -5.72 18.25 31.76
C ARG A 196 -7.04 17.54 32.03
N ASN A 197 -8.16 18.05 31.47
CA ASN A 197 -9.50 17.48 31.67
C ASN A 197 -9.96 16.57 30.53
N ALA A 198 -9.12 16.34 29.51
CA ALA A 198 -9.44 15.60 28.31
C ALA A 198 -9.96 14.19 28.62
N ARG A 199 -9.32 13.52 29.59
CA ARG A 199 -9.71 12.15 29.99
C ARG A 199 -11.10 12.13 30.63
N ALA A 200 -11.37 13.03 31.56
CA ALA A 200 -12.68 13.13 32.19
C ALA A 200 -13.78 13.42 31.16
N ILE A 201 -13.52 14.33 30.21
CA ILE A 201 -14.46 14.64 29.14
C ILE A 201 -14.68 13.42 28.22
N ALA A 202 -13.61 12.73 27.83
CA ALA A 202 -13.70 11.53 26.98
C ALA A 202 -14.52 10.43 27.65
N ASP A 203 -14.26 10.15 28.93
CA ASP A 203 -14.98 9.14 29.71
C ASP A 203 -16.47 9.49 29.82
N THR A 204 -16.81 10.77 30.02
CA THR A 204 -18.22 11.21 30.09
C THR A 204 -18.97 11.12 28.77
N LEU A 205 -18.26 11.27 27.65
CA LEU A 205 -18.82 11.16 26.30
C LEU A 205 -18.76 9.73 25.75
N GLY A 206 -18.20 8.77 26.51
CA GLY A 206 -18.02 7.39 26.07
C GLY A 206 -17.00 7.24 24.93
N LEU A 207 -16.00 8.11 24.87
CA LEU A 207 -14.95 8.13 23.85
C LEU A 207 -13.70 7.43 24.37
N THR A 208 -13.06 6.61 23.53
CA THR A 208 -11.88 5.82 23.91
C THR A 208 -10.56 6.51 23.56
N GLU A 209 -10.57 7.36 22.54
CA GLU A 209 -9.38 8.01 22.00
C GLU A 209 -9.42 9.52 22.24
N ILE A 210 -8.25 10.13 22.37
CA ILE A 210 -8.09 11.58 22.54
C ILE A 210 -7.06 12.05 21.52
N LEU A 211 -7.45 13.01 20.68
CA LEU A 211 -6.60 13.70 19.73
C LEU A 211 -6.41 15.14 20.21
N ASP A 212 -5.25 15.42 20.80
CA ASP A 212 -4.86 16.77 21.19
C ASP A 212 -4.23 17.52 19.99
N ASP A 213 -4.17 18.85 20.08
CA ASP A 213 -3.55 19.74 19.07
C ASP A 213 -4.15 19.67 17.65
N TRP A 214 -5.46 19.42 17.54
CA TRP A 214 -6.11 19.44 16.24
C TRP A 214 -6.22 20.86 15.66
N GLN A 215 -5.85 21.01 14.40
CA GLN A 215 -5.85 22.26 13.65
C GLN A 215 -6.82 22.17 12.46
N PRO A 216 -7.49 23.29 12.09
CA PRO A 216 -8.33 23.34 10.89
C PRO A 216 -7.55 22.90 9.65
N GLY A 217 -8.13 21.98 8.87
CA GLY A 217 -7.49 21.38 7.70
C GLY A 217 -6.84 20.00 7.94
N MET A 218 -6.65 19.58 9.19
CA MET A 218 -6.23 18.22 9.50
C MET A 218 -7.39 17.21 9.37
N PRO A 219 -7.11 15.95 8.98
CA PRO A 219 -8.14 14.92 8.92
C PRO A 219 -8.78 14.70 10.29
N VAL A 220 -10.11 14.52 10.30
CA VAL A 220 -10.90 14.33 11.52
C VAL A 220 -11.24 12.85 11.68
N PRO A 221 -10.87 12.21 12.82
CA PRO A 221 -11.31 10.85 13.12
C PRO A 221 -12.83 10.75 13.20
N ALA A 222 -13.41 9.75 12.52
CA ALA A 222 -14.86 9.69 12.34
C ALA A 222 -15.64 9.23 13.58
N PHE A 223 -15.03 8.41 14.47
CA PHE A 223 -15.69 7.77 15.62
C PHE A 223 -14.75 7.65 16.81
N ASN A 224 -15.31 7.57 18.02
CA ASN A 224 -14.66 7.26 19.29
C ASN A 224 -13.50 8.18 19.74
N THR A 225 -13.32 9.33 19.08
CA THR A 225 -12.22 10.24 19.40
C THR A 225 -12.73 11.58 19.93
N LEU A 226 -12.17 12.03 21.05
CA LEU A 226 -12.27 13.39 21.55
C LEU A 226 -11.20 14.23 20.88
N VAL A 227 -11.59 15.22 20.10
CA VAL A 227 -10.69 16.12 19.38
C VAL A 227 -10.59 17.44 20.14
N LEU A 228 -9.38 17.89 20.49
CA LEU A 228 -9.15 19.16 21.17
C LEU A 228 -8.53 20.16 20.20
N THR A 229 -9.01 21.40 20.23
CA THR A 229 -8.45 22.47 19.39
C THR A 229 -8.27 23.77 20.18
N ASN A 230 -7.22 24.51 19.81
CA ASN A 230 -6.91 25.84 20.33
C ASN A 230 -7.33 26.96 19.37
N SER A 231 -7.88 26.62 18.19
CA SER A 231 -8.35 27.62 17.22
C SER A 231 -9.77 28.10 17.57
N ASP A 232 -10.04 29.38 17.33
CA ASP A 232 -11.37 29.98 17.50
C ASP A 232 -12.09 30.10 16.15
N GLY A 233 -12.32 28.95 15.50
CA GLY A 233 -13.21 28.78 14.34
C GLY A 233 -12.91 29.62 13.08
N PRO A 234 -13.67 29.38 12.00
CA PRO A 234 -14.53 28.21 11.76
C PRO A 234 -13.71 26.92 11.65
N PHE A 235 -14.34 25.76 11.92
CA PHE A 235 -13.68 24.44 12.01
C PHE A 235 -13.96 23.50 10.82
N PRO A 236 -13.80 23.89 9.54
CA PRO A 236 -13.90 22.94 8.44
C PRO A 236 -12.75 21.91 8.54
N PRO A 237 -13.00 20.59 8.34
CA PRO A 237 -14.21 19.91 7.86
C PRO A 237 -15.16 19.37 8.95
N PHE A 238 -14.98 19.77 10.23
CA PHE A 238 -15.76 19.25 11.35
C PHE A 238 -17.21 19.79 11.35
N LYS A 239 -18.18 18.95 10.95
CA LYS A 239 -19.61 19.33 10.78
C LYS A 239 -20.57 18.72 11.82
N ARG A 240 -20.06 18.07 12.88
CA ARG A 240 -20.87 17.15 13.71
C ARG A 240 -21.24 17.70 15.07
N ARG A 241 -20.40 17.52 16.08
CA ARG A 241 -20.67 17.89 17.48
C ARG A 241 -19.51 18.71 18.04
N ILE A 242 -19.70 20.02 18.08
CA ILE A 242 -18.74 20.99 18.59
C ILE A 242 -19.24 21.40 19.97
N LEU A 243 -18.36 21.36 20.97
CA LEU A 243 -18.64 21.80 22.32
C LEU A 243 -17.59 22.84 22.72
N SER A 244 -18.01 23.87 23.44
CA SER A 244 -17.07 24.70 24.18
C SER A 244 -16.51 23.91 25.38
N PHE A 245 -15.32 24.29 25.85
CA PHE A 245 -14.73 23.69 27.04
C PHE A 245 -15.66 23.81 28.27
N ASP A 246 -16.34 24.93 28.43
CA ASP A 246 -17.26 25.17 29.56
C ASP A 246 -18.46 24.22 29.51
N GLU A 247 -19.06 24.02 28.33
CA GLU A 247 -20.16 23.05 28.14
C GLU A 247 -19.70 21.61 28.36
N ALA A 248 -18.46 21.27 27.98
CA ALA A 248 -17.91 19.96 28.22
C ALA A 248 -17.76 19.70 29.73
N MET A 249 -17.25 20.68 30.48
CA MET A 249 -17.07 20.58 31.93
C MET A 249 -18.40 20.49 32.70
N GLN A 250 -19.44 21.22 32.27
CA GLN A 250 -20.78 21.10 32.86
C GLN A 250 -21.31 19.65 32.79
N ARG A 251 -21.01 18.93 31.70
CA ARG A 251 -21.41 17.51 31.57
C ARG A 251 -20.60 16.59 32.48
N VAL A 252 -19.31 16.86 32.64
CA VAL A 252 -18.45 16.14 33.60
C VAL A 252 -18.99 16.31 35.02
N GLU A 253 -19.37 17.53 35.40
CA GLU A 253 -19.93 17.84 36.72
C GLU A 253 -21.29 17.18 36.93
N ALA A 254 -22.19 17.25 35.94
CA ALA A 254 -23.48 16.59 36.00
C ALA A 254 -23.36 15.07 36.20
N GLN A 255 -22.47 14.41 35.46
CA GLN A 255 -22.25 12.97 35.62
C GLN A 255 -21.60 12.62 36.96
N ARG A 256 -20.68 13.45 37.47
CA ARG A 256 -20.11 13.26 38.81
C ARG A 256 -21.17 13.36 39.91
N MET A 257 -22.14 14.27 39.78
CA MET A 257 -23.25 14.37 40.73
C MET A 257 -24.20 13.18 40.63
N GLU A 258 -24.46 12.65 39.42
CA GLU A 258 -25.29 11.45 39.22
C GLU A 258 -24.66 10.19 39.81
N VAL A 259 -23.34 10.03 39.71
CA VAL A 259 -22.62 8.87 40.28
C VAL A 259 -22.46 8.97 41.81
N ALA A 260 -22.56 10.17 42.38
CA ALA A 260 -22.44 10.41 43.82
C ALA A 260 -23.76 10.36 44.59
N ALA A 261 -24.90 10.30 43.89
CA ALA A 261 -26.25 10.19 44.45
C ALA A 261 -26.69 8.72 44.56
#